data_AF-A0A359H5U0-F1
#
_entry.id   AF-A0A359H5U0-F1
#
_cell.length_a   1.000
_cell.length_b   1.000
_cell.length_c   1.000
_cell.angle_alpha   90.00
_cell.angle_beta   90.00
_cell.angle_gamma   90.00
#
_symmetry.space_group_name_H-M   'P 1'
#
loop_
_entity.id
_entity.type
_entity.pdbx_description
1 polymer ?
#
loop_
_entity_poly.entity_id
_entity_poly.type
_entity_poly.pdbx_seq_one_letter_code
_entity_poly.pdbx_strand_id
1 'polypeptide(L)'
;MGYKIFCMGKVALVLLGEVPVVGPQISGREKALRVAQKLFKEVDKLIAGSSAGPYQIIFKHKGSGRYDLVIKSSELSLVILHDLDELWIKRFRKIFNGIFILSCFYEKNNNLECLAVTEGLGAVLYSSEIRQFFQTR
;
A
#
# COMPACT_ATOMS: atom_id res chain seq x y z
N MET A 1 10.55 -20.29 -7.10
CA MET A 1 11.30 -19.06 -6.79
C MET A 1 10.71 -18.45 -5.52
N GLY A 2 11.49 -18.37 -4.44
CA GLY A 2 11.02 -17.79 -3.18
C GLY A 2 11.17 -16.27 -3.19
N TYR A 3 10.07 -15.53 -3.20
CA TYR A 3 10.10 -14.08 -2.98
C TYR A 3 10.17 -13.80 -1.47
N LYS A 4 11.14 -12.98 -1.06
CA LYS A 4 11.30 -12.64 0.37
C LYS A 4 10.29 -11.55 0.74
N ILE A 5 9.28 -11.93 1.51
CA ILE A 5 8.33 -10.96 2.06
C ILE A 5 8.90 -10.35 3.33
N PHE A 6 8.90 -9.03 3.38
CA PHE A 6 9.19 -8.26 4.57
C PHE A 6 7.88 -7.90 5.28
N CYS A 7 7.77 -8.29 6.55
CA CYS A 7 6.60 -8.01 7.39
C CYS A 7 6.97 -7.01 8.48
N MET A 8 6.09 -6.04 8.73
CA MET A 8 6.17 -5.21 9.93
C MET A 8 4.79 -4.87 10.45
N GLY A 9 4.49 -5.35 11.66
CA GLY A 9 3.13 -5.29 12.21
C GLY A 9 2.13 -5.95 11.26
N LYS A 10 1.08 -5.20 10.88
CA LYS A 10 0.00 -5.66 9.99
C LYS A 10 0.21 -5.30 8.52
N VAL A 11 1.40 -4.88 8.13
CA VAL A 11 1.74 -4.50 6.75
C VAL A 11 2.86 -5.38 6.24
N ALA A 12 2.80 -5.72 4.96
CA ALA A 12 3.81 -6.50 4.28
C ALA A 12 4.26 -5.84 2.98
N LEU A 13 5.47 -6.19 2.56
CA LEU A 13 6.15 -5.68 1.40
C LEU A 13 6.91 -6.82 0.72
N VAL A 14 6.80 -6.92 -0.60
CA VAL A 14 7.60 -7.86 -1.41
C VAL A 14 8.00 -7.18 -2.72
N LEU A 15 9.07 -7.64 -3.35
CA LEU A 15 9.45 -7.19 -4.69
C LEU A 15 8.96 -8.20 -5.73
N LEU A 16 8.20 -7.73 -6.72
CA LEU A 16 7.84 -8.48 -7.92
C LEU A 16 8.71 -7.96 -9.07
N GLY A 17 9.84 -8.63 -9.33
CA GLY A 17 10.92 -8.03 -10.11
C GLY A 17 11.50 -6.83 -9.37
N GLU A 18 11.44 -5.65 -9.98
CA GLU A 18 11.86 -4.38 -9.37
C GLU A 18 10.69 -3.58 -8.78
N VAL A 19 9.43 -4.04 -8.97
CA VAL A 19 8.25 -3.30 -8.54
C VAL A 19 7.88 -3.71 -7.11
N PRO A 20 7.83 -2.75 -6.16
CA PRO A 20 7.39 -3.05 -4.80
C PRO A 20 5.90 -3.32 -4.77
N VAL A 21 5.53 -4.43 -4.13
CA VAL A 21 4.16 -4.79 -3.80
C VAL A 21 3.97 -4.60 -2.30
N VAL A 22 3.01 -3.76 -1.90
CA VAL A 22 2.74 -3.42 -0.50
C VAL A 22 1.28 -3.63 -0.17
N GLY A 23 0.97 -3.90 1.09
CA GLY A 23 -0.39 -4.29 1.44
C GLY A 23 -0.59 -4.64 2.91
N PRO A 24 -1.84 -4.63 3.38
CA PRO A 24 -2.17 -5.17 4.69
C PRO A 24 -2.05 -6.69 4.70
N GLN A 25 -1.70 -7.22 5.86
CA GLN A 25 -1.79 -8.63 6.19
C GLN A 25 -3.19 -8.92 6.72
N ILE A 26 -3.88 -9.86 6.08
CA ILE A 26 -5.26 -10.21 6.35
C ILE A 26 -5.35 -11.69 6.73
N SER A 27 -6.08 -11.98 7.80
CA SER A 27 -6.32 -13.35 8.24
C SER A 27 -7.22 -14.10 7.25
N GLY A 28 -6.62 -15.02 6.50
CA GLY A 28 -7.31 -15.91 5.56
C GLY A 28 -7.50 -15.33 4.15
N ARG A 29 -7.35 -16.21 3.16
CA ARG A 29 -7.43 -15.87 1.72
C ARG A 29 -8.74 -15.19 1.34
N GLU A 30 -9.88 -15.75 1.73
CA GLU A 30 -11.19 -15.19 1.33
C GLU A 30 -11.41 -13.77 1.85
N LYS A 31 -10.98 -13.50 3.08
CA LYS A 31 -11.06 -12.17 3.66
C LYS A 31 -10.12 -11.21 2.94
N ALA A 32 -8.90 -11.66 2.61
CA ALA A 32 -7.94 -10.89 1.85
C ALA A 32 -8.49 -10.49 0.47
N LEU A 33 -9.16 -11.42 -0.23
CA LEU A 33 -9.83 -11.16 -1.51
C LEU A 33 -10.91 -10.07 -1.37
N ARG A 34 -11.80 -10.19 -0.38
CA ARG A 34 -12.85 -9.20 -0.14
C ARG A 34 -12.29 -7.82 0.21
N VAL A 35 -11.24 -7.78 1.04
CA VAL A 35 -10.56 -6.53 1.41
C VAL A 35 -9.89 -5.91 0.19
N ALA A 36 -9.18 -6.69 -0.64
CA ALA A 36 -8.54 -6.22 -1.85
C ALA A 36 -9.56 -5.64 -2.85
N GLN A 37 -10.66 -6.36 -3.11
CA GLN A 37 -11.72 -5.88 -3.98
C GLN A 37 -12.35 -4.56 -3.49
N LYS A 38 -12.62 -4.45 -2.20
CA LYS A 38 -13.14 -3.20 -1.62
C LYS A 38 -12.11 -2.08 -1.76
N LEU A 39 -10.86 -2.34 -1.42
CA LEU A 39 -9.77 -1.36 -1.50
C LEU A 39 -9.61 -0.83 -2.92
N PHE A 40 -9.57 -1.71 -3.93
CA PHE A 40 -9.40 -1.32 -5.32
C PHE A 40 -10.58 -0.54 -5.85
N LYS A 41 -11.81 -0.90 -5.46
CA LYS A 41 -13.00 -0.11 -5.78
C LYS A 41 -12.93 1.31 -5.21
N GLU A 42 -12.39 1.49 -4.00
CA GLU A 42 -12.20 2.83 -3.42
C GLU A 42 -11.07 3.61 -4.10
N VAL A 43 -9.98 2.92 -4.50
CA VAL A 43 -8.91 3.51 -5.31
C VAL A 43 -9.46 3.97 -6.67
N ASP A 44 -10.23 3.12 -7.36
CA ASP A 44 -10.85 3.43 -8.65
C ASP A 44 -11.78 4.64 -8.54
N LYS A 45 -12.61 4.71 -7.48
CA LYS A 45 -13.46 5.89 -7.23
C LYS A 45 -12.64 7.15 -6.99
N LEU A 46 -11.54 7.05 -6.23
CA LEU A 46 -10.69 8.20 -5.95
C LEU A 46 -10.02 8.71 -7.23
N ILE A 47 -9.56 7.80 -8.11
CA ILE A 47 -8.92 8.15 -9.37
C ILE A 47 -9.95 8.65 -10.39
N ALA A 48 -11.09 7.96 -10.55
CA ALA A 48 -12.14 8.34 -11.50
C ALA A 48 -12.88 9.62 -11.09
N GLY A 49 -13.05 9.86 -9.78
CA GLY A 49 -13.60 11.10 -9.24
C GLY A 49 -12.62 12.27 -9.29
N SER A 50 -11.34 12.03 -9.60
CA SER A 50 -10.32 13.06 -9.75
C SER A 50 -10.42 13.72 -11.13
N SER A 51 -11.53 14.40 -11.40
CA SER A 51 -11.73 15.23 -12.59
C SER A 51 -10.80 16.46 -12.64
N ALA A 52 -10.05 16.74 -11.56
CA ALA A 52 -9.34 18.01 -11.34
C ALA A 52 -7.81 17.92 -11.10
N GLY A 53 -7.15 16.75 -11.24
CA GLY A 53 -5.68 16.70 -11.19
C GLY A 53 -5.05 15.35 -10.84
N PRO A 54 -3.70 15.27 -10.78
CA PRO A 54 -2.99 14.04 -10.41
C PRO A 54 -3.18 13.73 -8.92
N TYR A 55 -3.35 12.45 -8.58
CA TYR A 55 -3.33 12.01 -7.19
C TYR A 55 -1.91 12.05 -6.62
N GLN A 56 -1.81 12.22 -5.30
CA GLN A 56 -0.57 12.22 -4.54
C GLN A 56 -0.52 11.04 -3.59
N ILE A 57 0.67 10.46 -3.43
CA ILE A 57 0.96 9.45 -2.43
C ILE A 57 1.68 10.13 -1.27
N ILE A 58 1.09 10.04 -0.07
CA ILE A 58 1.53 10.82 1.10
C ILE A 58 1.69 9.90 2.32
N PHE A 59 2.82 10.01 3.02
CA PHE A 59 2.95 9.53 4.40
C PHE A 59 2.45 10.60 5.37
N LYS A 60 1.30 10.34 6.01
CA LYS A 60 0.70 11.21 7.01
C LYS A 60 1.14 10.79 8.40
N HIS A 61 1.86 11.66 9.13
CA HIS A 61 2.25 11.38 10.52
C HIS A 61 1.04 11.37 11.46
N LYS A 62 0.96 10.37 12.34
CA LYS A 62 -0.12 10.19 13.34
C LYS A 62 0.28 10.55 14.77
N GLY A 63 1.55 10.86 15.00
CA GLY A 63 2.12 10.96 16.35
C GLY A 63 2.95 9.72 16.70
N SER A 64 3.85 9.87 17.68
CA SER A 64 4.68 8.77 18.21
C SER A 64 5.48 7.99 17.17
N GLY A 65 5.92 8.64 16.07
CA GLY A 65 6.71 8.00 15.01
C GLY A 65 5.90 7.03 14.13
N ARG A 66 4.57 7.10 14.17
CA ARG A 66 3.66 6.29 13.34
C ARG A 66 3.08 7.10 12.19
N TYR A 67 2.85 6.45 11.07
CA TYR A 67 2.40 7.06 9.83
C TYR A 67 1.34 6.20 9.14
N ASP A 68 0.46 6.86 8.41
CA ASP A 68 -0.44 6.23 7.46
C ASP A 68 0.01 6.55 6.03
N LEU A 69 -0.12 5.58 5.11
CA LEU A 69 0.05 5.82 3.67
C LEU A 69 -1.30 6.19 3.08
N VAL A 70 -1.37 7.35 2.46
CA VAL A 70 -2.61 7.97 1.97
C VAL A 70 -2.48 8.26 0.48
N ILE A 71 -3.51 7.90 -0.28
CA ILE A 71 -3.72 8.42 -1.64
C ILE A 71 -4.63 9.64 -1.50
N LYS A 72 -4.19 10.78 -2.01
CA LYS A 72 -4.93 12.04 -1.93
C LYS A 72 -5.16 12.61 -3.33
N SER A 73 -6.41 12.89 -3.67
CA SER A 73 -6.80 13.72 -4.82
C SER A 73 -7.22 15.11 -4.34
N SER A 74 -7.68 15.97 -5.25
CA SER A 74 -8.22 17.30 -4.92
C SER A 74 -9.38 17.24 -3.92
N GLU A 75 -10.25 16.23 -4.04
CA GLU A 75 -11.52 16.16 -3.31
C GLU A 75 -11.55 15.03 -2.28
N LEU A 76 -10.79 13.97 -2.50
CA LEU A 76 -10.87 12.73 -1.71
C LEU A 76 -9.51 12.31 -1.17
N SER A 77 -9.52 11.73 0.02
CA SER A 77 -8.35 11.05 0.59
C SER A 77 -8.71 9.64 1.03
N LEU A 78 -7.88 8.68 0.65
CA LEU A 78 -8.02 7.28 1.03
C LEU A 78 -6.77 6.83 1.76
N VAL A 79 -6.92 6.35 3.00
CA VAL A 79 -5.83 5.68 3.70
C VAL A 79 -5.73 4.24 3.19
N ILE A 80 -4.57 3.86 2.66
CA ILE A 80 -4.35 2.53 2.08
C ILE A 80 -3.51 1.61 2.97
N LEU A 81 -2.67 2.16 3.86
CA LEU A 81 -1.94 1.41 4.88
C LEU A 81 -1.90 2.21 6.19
N HIS A 82 -2.00 1.52 7.31
CA HIS A 82 -2.04 2.12 8.64
C HIS A 82 -0.83 1.74 9.50
N ASP A 83 -0.49 2.62 10.44
CA ASP A 83 0.45 2.37 11.56
C ASP A 83 1.87 1.95 11.15
N LEU A 84 2.34 2.48 10.02
CA LEU A 84 3.69 2.33 9.51
C LEU A 84 4.68 3.03 10.46
N ASP A 85 5.81 2.41 10.75
CA ASP A 85 6.93 3.09 11.41
C ASP A 85 7.92 3.70 10.40
N GLU A 86 8.84 4.49 10.94
CA GLU A 86 9.88 5.16 10.15
C GLU A 86 10.80 4.21 9.38
N LEU A 87 11.05 3.01 9.90
CA LEU A 87 11.91 2.04 9.23
C LEU A 87 11.20 1.47 7.99
N TRP A 88 9.89 1.24 8.08
CA TRP A 88 9.08 0.83 6.93
C TRP A 88 9.16 1.87 5.81
N ILE A 89 8.96 3.15 6.17
CA ILE A 89 8.98 4.27 5.24
C ILE A 89 10.34 4.38 4.55
N LYS A 90 11.43 4.32 5.32
CA LYS A 90 12.80 4.37 4.78
C LYS A 90 13.06 3.22 3.80
N ARG A 91 12.62 2.00 4.13
CA ARG A 91 12.76 0.83 3.26
C ARG A 91 11.96 0.99 1.97
N PHE A 92 10.70 1.39 2.07
CA PHE A 92 9.84 1.59 0.91
C PHE A 92 10.37 2.69 -0.01
N ARG A 93 10.80 3.85 0.54
CA ARG A 93 11.41 4.92 -0.24
C ARG A 93 12.68 4.50 -0.97
N LYS A 94 13.49 3.62 -0.38
CA LYS A 94 14.72 3.13 -1.01
C LYS A 94 14.45 2.28 -2.26
N ILE A 95 13.31 1.59 -2.30
CA ILE A 95 12.94 0.68 -3.40
C ILE A 95 11.88 1.27 -4.34
N PHE A 96 11.27 2.39 -3.97
CA PHE A 96 10.27 3.06 -4.79
C PHE A 96 10.95 3.83 -5.92
N ASN A 97 10.57 3.50 -7.16
CA ASN A 97 11.12 4.07 -8.40
C ASN A 97 10.03 4.73 -9.27
N GLY A 98 8.96 5.23 -8.64
CA GLY A 98 7.85 5.88 -9.34
C GLY A 98 6.63 4.99 -9.56
N ILE A 99 6.73 3.70 -9.26
CA ILE A 99 5.65 2.70 -9.37
C ILE A 99 5.63 1.79 -8.15
N PHE A 100 4.43 1.37 -7.73
CA PHE A 100 4.25 0.26 -6.79
C PHE A 100 2.90 -0.43 -7.01
N ILE A 101 2.74 -1.64 -6.48
CA ILE A 101 1.48 -2.39 -6.52
C ILE A 101 0.90 -2.40 -5.11
N LEU A 102 -0.35 -1.95 -4.98
CA LEU A 102 -1.15 -2.13 -3.78
C LEU A 102 -1.89 -3.47 -3.88
N SER A 103 -1.68 -4.36 -2.90
CA SER A 103 -2.30 -5.69 -2.83
C SER A 103 -2.68 -6.01 -1.39
N CYS A 104 -3.22 -7.20 -1.12
CA CYS A 104 -3.28 -7.77 0.22
C CYS A 104 -2.38 -9.00 0.33
N PHE A 105 -2.00 -9.30 1.56
CA PHE A 105 -1.25 -10.49 1.94
C PHE A 105 -2.08 -11.35 2.87
N TYR A 106 -1.91 -12.66 2.80
CA TYR A 106 -2.64 -13.60 3.66
C TYR A 106 -1.78 -14.78 4.08
N GLU A 107 -2.01 -15.28 5.28
CA GLU A 107 -1.30 -16.44 5.79
C GLU A 107 -1.87 -17.74 5.21
N LYS A 108 -0.98 -18.65 4.80
CA LYS A 108 -1.28 -20.00 4.34
C LYS A 108 -0.11 -20.91 4.66
N ASN A 109 -0.37 -22.00 5.39
CA ASN A 109 0.65 -22.99 5.76
C ASN A 109 1.92 -22.37 6.41
N ASN A 110 1.73 -21.46 7.37
CA ASN A 110 2.79 -20.69 8.05
C ASN A 110 3.64 -19.78 7.15
N ASN A 111 3.24 -19.61 5.89
CA ASN A 111 3.83 -18.66 4.97
C ASN A 111 2.87 -17.53 4.69
N LEU A 112 3.41 -16.35 4.39
CA LEU A 112 2.62 -15.24 3.88
C LEU A 112 2.59 -15.34 2.35
N GLU A 113 1.41 -15.26 1.75
CA GLU A 113 1.21 -15.19 0.31
C GLU A 113 0.69 -13.80 -0.08
N CYS A 114 1.05 -13.34 -1.29
CA CYS A 114 0.60 -12.06 -1.83
C CYS A 114 -0.45 -12.31 -2.92
N LEU A 115 -1.59 -11.62 -2.86
CA LEU A 115 -2.64 -11.77 -3.88
C LEU A 115 -2.19 -11.35 -5.27
N ALA A 116 -1.37 -10.29 -5.40
CA ALA A 116 -0.80 -9.91 -6.69
C ALA A 116 0.05 -11.02 -7.32
N VAL A 117 0.72 -11.83 -6.50
CA VAL A 117 1.60 -12.91 -6.98
C VAL A 117 0.82 -14.20 -7.25
N THR A 118 -0.12 -14.53 -6.37
CA THR A 118 -0.85 -15.82 -6.43
C THR A 118 -2.10 -15.78 -7.30
N GLU A 119 -2.78 -14.64 -7.34
CA GLU A 119 -4.09 -14.47 -8.00
C GLU A 119 -4.05 -13.37 -9.07
N GLY A 120 -2.91 -12.71 -9.29
CA GLY A 120 -2.81 -11.55 -10.19
C GLY A 120 -3.59 -10.32 -9.69
N LEU A 121 -4.00 -10.29 -8.41
CA LEU A 121 -4.90 -9.28 -7.87
C LEU A 121 -4.13 -8.15 -7.16
N GLY A 122 -3.98 -7.02 -7.84
CA GLY A 122 -3.28 -5.83 -7.35
C GLY A 122 -3.69 -4.56 -8.11
N ALA A 123 -3.59 -3.40 -7.47
CA ALA A 123 -3.74 -2.09 -8.12
C ALA A 123 -2.36 -1.46 -8.35
N VAL A 124 -2.03 -1.14 -9.60
CA VAL A 124 -0.76 -0.50 -9.97
C VAL A 124 -0.89 1.01 -9.79
N LEU A 125 -0.02 1.59 -8.98
CA LEU A 125 -0.02 3.02 -8.65
C LEU A 125 1.28 3.67 -9.08
N TYR A 126 1.16 4.86 -9.68
CA TYR A 126 2.27 5.66 -10.18
C TYR A 126 2.35 6.97 -9.42
N SER A 127 3.55 7.40 -9.08
CA SER A 127 3.76 8.72 -8.49
C SER A 127 5.19 9.16 -8.72
N SER A 128 5.42 10.38 -9.22
CA SER A 128 6.78 10.90 -9.42
C SER A 128 7.53 11.09 -8.09
N GLU A 129 6.81 11.22 -6.98
CA GLU A 129 7.37 11.41 -5.64
C GLU A 129 6.41 10.92 -4.55
N ILE A 130 6.96 10.62 -3.37
CA ILE A 130 6.17 10.30 -2.18
C ILE A 130 6.47 11.30 -1.09
N ARG A 131 5.50 12.19 -0.86
CA ARG A 131 5.62 13.29 0.10
C ARG A 131 5.39 12.79 1.53
N GLN A 132 6.05 13.41 2.49
CA GLN A 132 5.76 13.22 3.91
C GLN A 132 5.15 14.50 4.43
N PHE A 133 3.96 14.40 5.02
CA PHE A 133 3.27 15.56 5.55
C PHE A 133 3.19 15.45 7.07
N PHE A 134 3.73 16.46 7.74
CA PHE A 134 3.54 16.67 9.16
C PHE A 134 2.38 17.66 9.31
N GLN A 135 1.27 17.23 9.89
CA GLN A 135 0.26 18.20 10.33
C GLN A 135 0.88 18.97 11.51
N THR A 136 1.40 20.16 11.27
CA THR A 136 1.51 21.19 12.31
C THR A 136 0.10 21.53 12.75
N ARG A 137 -0.14 21.41 14.05
CA ARG A 137 -1.41 21.69 14.72
C ARG A 137 -1.93 23.08 14.41
#